data_AF-A0A9Q3I7W1-F1
#
_entry.id   AF-A0A9Q3I7W1-F1
#
_cell.length_a   1.000
_cell.length_b   1.000
_cell.length_c   1.000
_cell.angle_alpha   90.00
_cell.angle_beta   90.00
_cell.angle_gamma   90.00
#
_symmetry.space_group_name_H-M   'P 1'
#
loop_
_entity.id
_entity.type
_entity.pdbx_description
1 polymer ?
#
loop_
_entity_poly.entity_id
_entity_poly.type
_entity_poly.pdbx_seq_one_letter_code
_entity_poly.pdbx_strand_id
1 'polypeptide(L)'
;MCYTLHFQNNCPFTVWPAVGKAPNGQPDTSVSYGTRLEPGASSDFGVNDREIGIRSWGRTGCDGNGANCATGACNGGLVCNDAGITSGVLLGEYGYQSFGNVISWDLSRVDASININTSINNGGNVKTCKQGNCPADQAFDQPNDFQALTTSPVGSRFDITFCA
;
A
#
# COMPACT_ATOMS: atom_id res chain seq x y z
N MET A 1 -12.66 4.58 -15.53
CA MET A 1 -13.04 3.69 -14.41
C MET A 1 -11.80 3.57 -13.53
N CYS A 2 -12.00 3.52 -12.22
CA CYS A 2 -10.92 3.51 -11.23
C CYS A 2 -11.25 2.50 -10.14
N TYR A 3 -10.22 1.83 -9.62
CA TYR A 3 -10.32 1.14 -8.35
C TYR A 3 -10.04 2.12 -7.21
N THR A 4 -10.51 1.79 -6.00
CA THR A 4 -10.40 2.65 -4.83
C THR A 4 -9.50 1.98 -3.78
N LEU A 5 -8.52 2.71 -3.30
CA LEU A 5 -7.76 2.39 -2.09
C LEU A 5 -8.40 3.12 -0.91
N HIS A 6 -9.02 2.37 0.00
CA HIS A 6 -9.61 2.91 1.23
C HIS A 6 -8.67 2.66 2.39
N PHE A 7 -8.14 3.72 2.99
CA PHE A 7 -7.25 3.62 4.14
C PHE A 7 -8.04 3.83 5.44
N GLN A 8 -7.94 2.88 6.37
CA GLN A 8 -8.50 2.97 7.70
C GLN A 8 -7.37 2.90 8.74
N ASN A 9 -7.30 3.90 9.62
CA ASN A 9 -6.35 3.91 10.72
C ASN A 9 -6.99 3.37 12.00
N ASN A 10 -6.70 2.12 12.37
CA ASN A 10 -7.10 1.56 13.67
C ASN A 10 -5.99 1.65 14.72
N CYS A 11 -4.86 2.28 14.39
CA CYS A 11 -3.78 2.46 15.33
C CYS A 11 -4.14 3.50 16.40
N PRO A 12 -3.60 3.40 17.62
CA PRO A 12 -3.75 4.41 18.66
C PRO A 12 -2.87 5.66 18.40
N PHE A 13 -2.28 5.79 17.22
CA PHE A 13 -1.40 6.87 16.81
C PHE A 13 -1.73 7.33 15.38
N THR A 14 -1.30 8.53 15.02
CA THR A 14 -1.45 9.07 13.66
C THR A 14 -0.64 8.23 12.66
N VAL A 15 -1.25 7.90 11.53
CA VAL A 15 -0.59 7.25 10.38
C VAL A 15 -0.66 8.20 9.18
N TRP A 16 0.37 8.17 8.33
CA TRP A 16 0.37 8.92 7.08
C TRP A 16 0.39 7.96 5.90
N PRO A 17 -0.77 7.50 5.41
CA PRO A 17 -0.85 6.68 4.22
C PRO A 17 -0.22 7.42 3.03
N ALA A 18 0.41 6.67 2.15
CA ALA A 18 0.97 7.16 0.91
C ALA A 18 0.66 6.19 -0.23
N VAL A 19 0.56 6.71 -1.45
CA VAL A 19 0.49 5.94 -2.70
C VAL A 19 1.49 6.53 -3.68
N GLY A 20 2.14 5.67 -4.44
CA GLY A 20 2.99 6.08 -5.53
C GLY A 20 3.08 5.04 -6.62
N LYS A 21 3.57 5.45 -7.78
CA LYS A 21 3.69 4.62 -8.98
C LYS A 21 5.14 4.41 -9.37
N ALA A 22 5.54 3.15 -9.53
CA ALA A 22 6.88 2.75 -9.93
C ALA A 22 6.87 1.59 -10.95
N PRO A 23 6.36 1.79 -12.18
CA PRO A 23 6.41 0.77 -13.22
C PRO A 23 7.87 0.38 -13.48
N ASN A 24 8.13 -0.93 -13.48
CA ASN A 24 9.49 -1.49 -13.65
C ASN A 24 10.50 -0.94 -12.62
N GLY A 25 10.02 -0.56 -11.43
CA GLY A 25 10.85 -0.02 -10.35
C GLY A 25 11.33 1.42 -10.57
N GLN A 26 10.77 2.16 -11.53
CA GLN A 26 11.13 3.56 -11.81
C GLN A 26 10.03 4.51 -11.34
N PRO A 27 10.31 5.48 -10.44
CA PRO A 27 9.32 6.44 -9.98
C PRO A 27 8.64 7.19 -11.12
N ASP A 28 7.32 7.29 -11.04
CA ASP A 28 6.45 8.09 -11.89
C ASP A 28 5.49 8.85 -11.00
N THR A 29 5.56 10.19 -11.05
CA THR A 29 4.75 11.06 -10.18
C THR A 29 3.32 11.26 -10.70
N SER A 30 2.93 10.61 -11.81
CA SER A 30 1.57 10.72 -12.39
C SER A 30 0.48 10.18 -11.46
N VAL A 31 0.84 9.26 -10.55
CA VAL A 31 -0.03 8.78 -9.48
C VAL A 31 0.75 8.92 -8.18
N SER A 32 0.34 9.90 -7.37
CA SER A 32 0.91 10.15 -6.06
C SER A 32 -0.18 10.60 -5.10
N TYR A 33 -0.10 10.12 -3.87
CA TYR A 33 -1.04 10.46 -2.81
C TYR A 33 -0.32 10.45 -1.48
N GLY A 34 -0.80 11.29 -0.58
CA GLY A 34 -0.41 11.22 0.81
C GLY A 34 -1.39 12.01 1.66
N THR A 35 -1.72 11.48 2.83
CA THR A 35 -2.62 12.13 3.77
C THR A 35 -2.18 11.86 5.20
N ARG A 36 -2.76 12.59 6.14
CA ARG A 36 -2.61 12.38 7.58
C ARG A 36 -3.91 11.81 8.13
N LEU A 37 -3.86 10.64 8.74
CA LEU A 37 -5.00 10.01 9.41
C LEU A 37 -4.78 9.98 10.92
N GLU A 38 -5.65 10.67 11.65
CA GLU A 38 -5.75 10.51 13.10
C GLU A 38 -6.27 9.12 13.48
N PRO A 39 -6.12 8.68 14.74
CA PRO A 39 -6.72 7.45 15.22
C PRO A 39 -8.23 7.38 14.89
N GLY A 40 -8.64 6.27 14.26
CA GLY A 40 -10.01 6.03 13.82
C GLY A 40 -10.41 6.69 12.49
N ALA A 41 -9.59 7.60 11.95
CA ALA A 41 -9.89 8.28 10.70
C ALA A 41 -9.63 7.40 9.46
N SER A 42 -10.26 7.75 8.36
CA SER A 42 -10.09 7.08 7.07
C SER A 42 -10.05 8.06 5.89
N SER A 43 -9.56 7.57 4.76
CA SER A 43 -9.57 8.32 3.50
C SER A 43 -9.55 7.40 2.30
N ASP A 44 -10.15 7.86 1.19
CA ASP A 44 -10.18 7.17 -0.08
C ASP A 44 -9.23 7.83 -1.08
N PHE A 45 -8.59 7.01 -1.93
CA PHE A 45 -7.86 7.45 -3.11
C PHE A 45 -8.22 6.60 -4.32
N GLY A 46 -8.60 7.24 -5.43
CA GLY A 46 -8.95 6.57 -6.67
C GLY A 46 -7.73 6.42 -7.57
N VAL A 47 -7.54 5.23 -8.14
CA VAL A 47 -6.47 4.93 -9.09
C VAL A 47 -7.07 4.42 -10.39
N ASN A 48 -6.62 4.93 -11.53
CA ASN A 48 -7.12 4.48 -12.82
C ASN A 48 -6.86 2.97 -12.99
N ASP A 49 -7.88 2.23 -13.45
CA ASP A 49 -7.83 0.77 -13.58
C ASP A 49 -6.73 0.26 -14.49
N ARG A 50 -6.14 1.13 -15.33
CA ARG A 50 -5.08 0.78 -16.29
C ARG A 50 -3.68 1.05 -15.76
N GLU A 51 -3.55 1.55 -14.54
CA GLU A 51 -2.23 1.79 -13.94
C GLU A 51 -1.55 0.48 -13.54
N ILE A 52 -0.22 0.52 -13.56
CA ILE A 52 0.65 -0.59 -13.16
C ILE A 52 1.73 -0.08 -12.21
N GLY A 53 2.27 -0.97 -11.37
CA GLY A 53 3.34 -0.63 -10.44
C GLY A 53 2.88 0.33 -9.34
N ILE A 54 1.62 0.27 -8.92
CA ILE A 54 1.09 1.09 -7.85
C ILE A 54 1.47 0.45 -6.51
N ARG A 55 1.95 1.28 -5.58
CA ARG A 55 2.29 0.89 -4.22
C ARG A 55 1.54 1.76 -3.24
N SER A 56 1.10 1.17 -2.14
CA SER A 56 0.57 1.87 -0.98
C SER A 56 1.28 1.43 0.29
N TRP A 57 1.44 2.33 1.26
CA TRP A 57 2.05 2.00 2.55
C TRP A 57 1.64 3.00 3.62
N GLY A 58 1.88 2.64 4.88
CA GLY A 58 1.67 3.51 6.03
C GLY A 58 2.99 4.04 6.59
N ARG A 59 3.04 5.32 6.92
CA ARG A 59 4.19 5.98 7.55
C ARG A 59 3.87 6.38 8.98
N THR A 60 4.85 6.38 9.87
CA THR A 60 4.67 6.71 11.30
C THR A 60 5.68 7.72 11.80
N GLY A 61 5.31 8.47 12.84
CA GLY A 61 6.21 9.41 13.51
C GLY A 61 6.71 10.52 12.58
N CYS A 62 5.86 11.04 11.70
CA CYS A 62 6.20 12.13 10.79
C CYS A 62 6.01 13.49 11.47
N ASP A 63 6.73 14.49 10.97
CA ASP A 63 6.47 15.89 11.28
C ASP A 63 5.06 16.30 10.83
N GLY A 64 4.58 17.45 11.32
CA GLY A 64 3.22 17.93 11.01
C GLY A 64 2.94 18.14 9.51
N ASN A 65 4.00 18.33 8.70
CA ASN A 65 3.93 18.44 7.24
C ASN A 65 4.07 17.10 6.50
N GLY A 66 4.13 15.97 7.22
CA GLY A 66 4.28 14.63 6.65
C GLY A 66 5.70 14.24 6.24
N ALA A 67 6.71 15.08 6.53
CA ALA A 67 8.13 14.76 6.30
C ALA A 67 8.76 14.05 7.51
N ASN A 68 10.02 13.64 7.37
CA ASN A 68 10.88 13.11 8.46
C ASN A 68 10.23 11.98 9.29
N CYS A 69 9.50 11.09 8.63
CA CYS A 69 8.85 9.96 9.30
C CYS A 69 9.87 8.99 9.91
N ALA A 70 9.58 8.48 11.11
CA ALA A 70 10.38 7.46 11.77
C ALA A 70 10.39 6.12 10.99
N THR A 71 9.29 5.77 10.34
CA THR A 71 9.20 4.59 9.46
C THR A 71 8.42 4.90 8.19
N GLY A 72 8.75 4.21 7.09
CA GLY A 72 8.07 4.38 5.81
C GLY A 72 8.34 5.72 5.13
N ALA A 73 9.37 6.46 5.57
CA ALA A 73 9.68 7.78 5.02
C ALA A 73 9.87 7.72 3.49
N CYS A 74 9.48 8.82 2.85
CA CYS A 74 9.63 9.01 1.42
C CYS A 74 10.12 10.42 1.14
N ASN A 75 10.73 10.61 -0.02
CA ASN A 75 11.04 11.92 -0.56
C ASN A 75 9.75 12.63 -0.98
N GLY A 76 9.64 13.95 -0.70
CA GLY A 76 8.49 14.78 -1.11
C GLY A 76 7.64 15.33 0.04
N GLY A 77 7.82 14.82 1.26
CA GLY A 77 7.03 15.26 2.42
C GLY A 77 5.68 14.55 2.47
N LEU A 78 4.57 15.28 2.57
CA LEU A 78 3.24 14.65 2.64
C LEU A 78 2.93 13.79 1.42
N VAL A 79 3.20 14.27 0.21
CA VAL A 79 3.00 13.53 -1.04
C VAL A 79 4.36 13.07 -1.54
N CYS A 80 4.50 11.76 -1.76
CA CYS A 80 5.78 11.14 -2.09
C CYS A 80 6.13 11.23 -3.58
N ASN A 81 7.42 11.36 -3.88
CA ASN A 81 7.96 11.52 -5.24
C ASN A 81 8.80 10.30 -5.69
N ASP A 82 9.08 9.37 -4.78
CA ASP A 82 9.93 8.20 -4.98
C ASP A 82 9.13 6.88 -5.09
N ALA A 83 7.80 6.99 -5.07
CA ALA A 83 6.88 5.87 -5.12
C ALA A 83 7.15 4.76 -4.10
N GLY A 84 7.63 5.13 -2.91
CA GLY A 84 7.86 4.20 -1.81
C GLY A 84 9.07 3.29 -2.02
N ILE A 85 9.93 3.56 -3.02
CA ILE A 85 11.17 2.78 -3.26
C ILE A 85 12.08 2.78 -2.04
N THR A 86 12.13 3.89 -1.29
CA THR A 86 12.97 4.02 -0.11
C THR A 86 12.22 3.78 1.19
N SER A 87 10.94 3.35 1.13
CA SER A 87 10.10 3.26 2.33
C SER A 87 10.61 2.21 3.30
N GLY A 88 11.17 1.10 2.78
CA GLY A 88 11.71 -0.01 3.58
C GLY A 88 10.68 -0.71 4.47
N VAL A 89 9.38 -0.55 4.14
CA VAL A 89 8.28 -1.07 4.95
C VAL A 89 7.31 -1.89 4.11
N LEU A 90 6.42 -2.61 4.78
CA LEU A 90 5.34 -3.38 4.18
C LEU A 90 4.55 -2.53 3.17
N LEU A 91 4.47 -3.01 1.94
CA LEU A 91 3.77 -2.41 0.83
C LEU A 91 2.48 -3.20 0.54
N GLY A 92 1.44 -2.51 0.11
CA GLY A 92 0.40 -3.09 -0.75
C GLY A 92 0.74 -2.77 -2.20
N GLU A 93 0.81 -3.77 -3.07
CA GLU A 93 1.14 -3.60 -4.48
C GLU A 93 -0.10 -3.85 -5.35
N TYR A 94 -0.24 -3.10 -6.45
CA TYR A 94 -1.39 -3.19 -7.36
C TYR A 94 -0.97 -2.96 -8.81
N GLY A 95 -1.63 -3.64 -9.75
CA GLY A 95 -1.41 -3.40 -11.17
C GLY A 95 -2.44 -4.03 -12.09
N TYR A 96 -2.73 -3.35 -13.20
CA TYR A 96 -3.60 -3.85 -14.24
C TYR A 96 -3.02 -5.06 -14.97
N GLN A 97 -3.83 -6.10 -15.14
CA GLN A 97 -3.54 -7.23 -16.01
C GLN A 97 -4.51 -7.27 -17.20
N SER A 98 -3.97 -7.11 -18.40
CA SER A 98 -4.74 -6.97 -19.64
C SER A 98 -5.48 -8.24 -20.06
N PHE A 99 -4.85 -9.41 -19.93
CA PHE A 99 -5.44 -10.68 -20.36
C PHE A 99 -6.68 -11.07 -19.53
N GLY A 100 -6.67 -10.78 -18.23
CA GLY A 100 -7.80 -11.06 -17.33
C GLY A 100 -8.78 -9.90 -17.17
N ASN A 101 -8.40 -8.69 -17.60
CA ASN A 101 -9.11 -7.45 -17.27
C ASN A 101 -9.39 -7.31 -15.76
N VAL A 102 -8.32 -7.49 -14.97
CA VAL A 102 -8.33 -7.49 -13.50
C VAL A 102 -7.23 -6.58 -12.96
N ILE A 103 -7.32 -6.25 -11.67
CA ILE A 103 -6.23 -5.70 -10.88
C ILE A 103 -5.59 -6.85 -10.13
N SER A 104 -4.31 -7.12 -10.38
CA SER A 104 -3.52 -7.94 -9.45
C SER A 104 -3.06 -7.12 -8.27
N TRP A 105 -3.02 -7.75 -7.11
CA TRP A 105 -2.61 -7.12 -5.88
C TRP A 105 -2.09 -8.13 -4.86
N ASP A 106 -1.29 -7.63 -3.94
CA ASP A 106 -0.69 -8.39 -2.84
C ASP A 106 -0.20 -7.44 -1.74
N LEU A 107 0.18 -8.03 -0.61
CA LEU A 107 1.10 -7.39 0.33
C LEU A 107 2.53 -7.86 0.00
N SER A 108 3.51 -7.01 0.22
CA SER A 108 4.91 -7.28 -0.08
C SER A 108 5.83 -6.71 0.99
N ARG A 109 6.71 -7.56 1.51
CA ARG A 109 7.79 -7.21 2.44
C ARG A 109 9.17 -7.62 1.90
N VAL A 110 9.28 -7.83 0.59
CA VAL A 110 10.56 -8.14 -0.08
C VAL A 110 11.56 -7.04 0.25
N ASP A 111 12.68 -7.41 0.90
CA ASP A 111 13.71 -6.49 1.39
C ASP A 111 13.19 -5.35 2.30
N ALA A 112 12.05 -5.57 2.97
CA ALA A 112 11.35 -4.58 3.78
C ALA A 112 10.92 -5.11 5.15
N SER A 113 10.56 -4.20 6.05
CA SER A 113 10.14 -4.51 7.41
C SER A 113 8.65 -4.27 7.65
N ILE A 114 8.02 -4.97 8.59
CA ILE A 114 6.64 -4.69 8.97
C ILE A 114 6.65 -3.60 10.04
N ASN A 115 6.44 -2.34 9.64
CA ASN A 115 6.33 -1.21 10.56
C ASN A 115 4.94 -1.11 11.21
N ILE A 116 3.90 -1.48 10.46
CA ILE A 116 2.50 -1.48 10.88
C ILE A 116 1.86 -2.80 10.42
N ASN A 117 1.20 -3.51 11.34
CA ASN A 117 0.36 -4.66 10.99
C ASN A 117 -0.73 -4.19 10.02
N THR A 118 -0.75 -4.73 8.80
CA THR A 118 -1.62 -4.23 7.73
C THR A 118 -2.45 -5.37 7.15
N SER A 119 -3.71 -5.09 6.87
CA SER A 119 -4.62 -5.98 6.17
C SER A 119 -5.20 -5.28 4.94
N ILE A 120 -5.32 -6.01 3.83
CA ILE A 120 -6.05 -5.60 2.64
C ILE A 120 -7.22 -6.57 2.47
N ASN A 121 -8.44 -6.05 2.46
CA ASN A 121 -9.65 -6.80 2.14
C ASN A 121 -10.23 -6.32 0.80
N ASN A 122 -10.47 -7.25 -0.11
CA ASN A 122 -11.26 -7.02 -1.31
C ASN A 122 -12.40 -8.05 -1.39
N GLY A 123 -13.61 -7.63 -1.00
CA GLY A 123 -14.81 -8.46 -1.14
C GLY A 123 -14.75 -9.81 -0.43
N GLY A 124 -13.99 -9.93 0.67
CA GLY A 124 -13.78 -11.17 1.41
C GLY A 124 -12.46 -11.88 1.11
N ASN A 125 -11.74 -11.49 0.05
CA ASN A 125 -10.35 -11.91 -0.15
C ASN A 125 -9.45 -11.04 0.73
N VAL A 126 -8.84 -11.65 1.73
CA VAL A 126 -8.06 -10.93 2.75
C VAL A 126 -6.60 -11.35 2.69
N LYS A 127 -5.70 -10.36 2.68
CA LYS A 127 -4.26 -10.53 2.93
C LYS A 127 -3.87 -9.74 4.15
N THR A 128 -3.25 -10.39 5.13
CA THR A 128 -2.88 -9.77 6.41
C THR A 128 -1.47 -10.16 6.80
N CYS A 129 -0.62 -9.15 7.02
CA CYS A 129 0.77 -9.33 7.40
C CYS A 129 1.03 -8.57 8.70
N LYS A 130 1.45 -9.29 9.74
CA LYS A 130 1.72 -8.77 11.08
C LYS A 130 3.13 -9.07 11.51
N GLN A 131 3.69 -8.25 12.41
CA GLN A 131 4.94 -8.59 13.09
C GLN A 131 4.83 -9.96 13.76
N GLY A 132 5.77 -10.85 13.46
CA GLY A 132 5.78 -12.22 13.97
C GLY A 132 4.77 -13.18 13.32
N ASN A 133 3.90 -12.71 12.42
CA ASN A 133 2.96 -13.56 11.70
C ASN A 133 2.63 -12.99 10.31
N CYS A 134 3.40 -13.41 9.32
CA CYS A 134 3.20 -13.04 7.93
C CYS A 134 3.62 -14.21 7.02
N PRO A 135 2.73 -15.22 6.87
CA PRO A 135 3.01 -16.40 6.08
C PRO A 135 3.04 -16.08 4.57
N ALA A 136 3.66 -16.97 3.79
CA ALA A 136 3.95 -16.76 2.37
C ALA A 136 2.70 -16.64 1.47
N ASP A 137 1.53 -17.05 1.95
CA ASP A 137 0.25 -16.85 1.28
C ASP A 137 -0.38 -15.49 1.59
N GLN A 138 0.19 -14.71 2.51
CA GLN A 138 -0.33 -13.41 2.93
C GLN A 138 0.46 -12.23 2.40
N ALA A 139 1.77 -12.40 2.19
CA ALA A 139 2.60 -11.39 1.56
C ALA A 139 3.80 -12.03 0.85
N PHE A 140 4.32 -11.35 -0.17
CA PHE A 140 5.63 -11.67 -0.73
C PHE A 140 6.71 -11.38 0.30
N ASP A 141 7.49 -12.40 0.69
CA ASP A 141 8.75 -12.26 1.41
C ASP A 141 9.94 -12.35 0.46
N GLN A 142 9.77 -13.13 -0.61
CA GLN A 142 10.72 -13.31 -1.70
C GLN A 142 10.04 -13.07 -3.05
N PRO A 143 10.78 -12.72 -4.11
CA PRO A 143 10.19 -12.40 -5.43
C PRO A 143 9.34 -13.49 -6.08
N ASN A 144 9.38 -14.73 -5.57
CA ASN A 144 8.70 -15.90 -6.10
C ASN A 144 7.55 -16.41 -5.20
N ASP A 145 7.13 -15.66 -4.19
CA ASP A 145 6.01 -16.00 -3.30
C ASP A 145 4.63 -15.75 -3.96
N PHE A 146 4.41 -16.36 -5.12
CA PHE A 146 3.20 -16.18 -5.91
C PHE A 146 1.91 -16.65 -5.21
N GLN A 147 2.00 -17.31 -4.06
CA GLN A 147 0.86 -17.67 -3.21
C GLN A 147 0.18 -16.44 -2.59
N ALA A 148 0.92 -15.34 -2.41
CA ALA A 148 0.37 -14.07 -1.93
C ALA A 148 -0.43 -13.34 -3.02
N LEU A 149 -0.11 -13.56 -4.30
CA LEU A 149 -0.74 -12.88 -5.42
C LEU A 149 -2.24 -13.15 -5.49
N THR A 150 -3.03 -12.09 -5.57
CA THR A 150 -4.48 -12.15 -5.75
C THR A 150 -4.89 -11.28 -6.92
N THR A 151 -6.06 -11.56 -7.49
CA THR A 151 -6.67 -10.73 -8.53
C THR A 151 -8.10 -10.36 -8.17
N SER A 152 -8.51 -9.16 -8.58
CA SER A 152 -9.85 -8.63 -8.36
C SER A 152 -10.34 -7.92 -9.62
N PRO A 153 -11.66 -7.82 -9.86
CA PRO A 153 -12.20 -7.09 -11.00
C PRO A 153 -11.74 -5.63 -11.03
N VAL A 154 -11.61 -5.04 -12.22
CA VAL A 154 -11.47 -3.57 -12.37
C VAL A 154 -12.61 -2.82 -11.69
N GLY A 155 -12.35 -1.62 -11.17
CA GLY A 155 -13.33 -0.85 -10.38
C GLY A 155 -13.53 -1.36 -8.95
N SER A 156 -12.69 -2.28 -8.47
CA SER A 156 -12.73 -2.81 -7.11
C SER A 156 -12.43 -1.77 -6.03
N ARG A 157 -12.88 -2.02 -4.80
CA ARG A 157 -12.44 -1.32 -3.59
C ARG A 157 -11.51 -2.22 -2.78
N PHE A 158 -10.39 -1.68 -2.34
CA PHE A 158 -9.42 -2.33 -1.46
C PHE A 158 -9.46 -1.64 -0.11
N ASP A 159 -9.98 -2.31 0.90
CA ASP A 159 -10.05 -1.80 2.26
C ASP A 159 -8.74 -2.15 2.99
N ILE A 160 -7.88 -1.13 3.16
CA ILE A 160 -6.55 -1.20 3.75
C ILE A 160 -6.66 -0.75 5.21
N THR A 161 -6.45 -1.69 6.13
CA THR A 161 -6.53 -1.43 7.57
C THR A 161 -5.14 -1.46 8.19
N PHE A 162 -4.74 -0.34 8.80
CA PHE A 162 -3.56 -0.24 9.64
C PHE A 162 -3.88 -0.64 11.08
N CYS A 163 -2.96 -1.35 11.72
CA CYS A 163 -3.16 -2.01 13.03
C CYS A 163 -4.30 -3.04 13.00
N ALA A 164 -4.28 -3.91 11.98
CA ALA A 164 -5.20 -5.03 11.79
C ALA A 164 -4.89 -6.27 12.65
#